data_AF-A0A7Z9WZX6-F1
#
_entry.id   AF-A0A7Z9WZX6-F1
#
_cell.length_a   1.000
_cell.length_b   1.000
_cell.length_c   1.000
_cell.angle_alpha   90.00
_cell.angle_beta   90.00
_cell.angle_gamma   90.00
#
_symmetry.space_group_name_H-M   'P 1'
#
loop_
_entity.id
_entity.type
_entity.pdbx_description
1 polymer ?
#
loop_
_entity_poly.entity_id
_entity_poly.type
_entity_poly.pdbx_seq_one_letter_code
_entity_poly.pdbx_strand_id
1 'polypeptide(L)'
;MTTPLSKEETAILIRAKRIQKEKNVPKNASVSSICEIAGIARKTGYKWDEDLQRKLSDVSTVPSKIETEHEKLKTEMKQLKYENEGLHLAWEIHDVEKILAEKKDITKGNRRKRQ
;
A
#
# COMPACT_ATOMS: atom_id res chain seq x y z
N MET A 1 -12.40 22.08 31.17
CA MET A 1 -12.47 20.66 30.73
C MET A 1 -11.23 20.40 29.90
N THR A 2 -10.25 19.63 30.38
CA THR A 2 -9.06 19.26 29.60
C THR A 2 -9.33 17.96 28.87
N THR A 3 -9.37 17.98 27.55
CA THR A 3 -9.43 16.77 26.73
C THR A 3 -8.15 15.96 26.96
N PRO A 4 -8.25 14.64 27.19
CA PRO A 4 -7.07 13.79 27.33
C PRO A 4 -6.31 13.73 26.00
N LEU A 5 -4.99 13.63 26.09
CA LEU A 5 -4.11 13.51 24.91
C LEU A 5 -4.37 12.18 24.19
N SER A 6 -4.36 12.22 22.86
CA SER A 6 -4.38 11.01 22.04
C SER A 6 -3.10 10.20 22.23
N LYS A 7 -3.10 8.93 21.81
CA LYS A 7 -1.89 8.08 21.84
C LYS A 7 -0.77 8.69 20.97
N GLU A 8 -1.14 9.22 19.82
CA GLU A 8 -0.25 9.85 18.84
C GLU A 8 0.33 11.15 19.39
N GLU A 9 -0.50 12.02 19.95
CA GLU A 9 -0.06 13.26 20.61
C GLU A 9 0.90 12.96 21.76
N THR A 10 0.58 11.96 22.58
CA THR A 10 1.45 11.51 23.68
C THR A 10 2.81 11.01 23.16
N ALA A 11 2.82 10.20 22.10
CA ALA A 11 4.06 9.70 21.49
C ALA A 11 4.91 10.83 20.89
N ILE A 12 4.27 11.81 20.23
CA ILE A 12 4.95 13.00 19.67
C ILE A 12 5.59 13.81 20.79
N LEU A 13 4.89 14.05 21.91
CA LEU A 13 5.44 14.79 23.05
C LEU A 13 6.62 14.06 23.70
N ILE A 14 6.54 12.74 23.87
CA ILE A 14 7.66 11.93 24.39
C ILE A 14 8.88 12.05 23.46
N ARG A 15 8.68 11.94 22.15
CA ARG A 15 9.76 12.09 21.15
C ARG A 15 10.35 13.50 21.17
N ALA A 16 9.51 14.53 21.20
CA ALA A 16 9.95 15.92 21.29
C ALA A 16 10.79 16.15 22.55
N LYS A 17 10.38 15.61 23.70
CA LYS A 17 11.16 15.69 24.96
C LYS A 17 12.51 14.99 24.87
N ARG A 18 12.60 13.87 24.15
CA ARG A 18 13.87 13.17 23.91
C ARG A 18 14.82 14.03 23.06
N ILE A 19 14.33 14.57 21.94
CA ILE A 19 15.09 15.46 21.06
C ILE A 19 15.55 16.70 21.82
N GLN A 20 14.68 17.30 22.64
CA GLN A 20 15.05 18.45 23.48
C GLN A 20 16.25 18.14 24.38
N LYS A 21 16.28 16.96 25.01
CA LYS A 21 17.42 16.53 25.85
C LYS A 21 18.68 16.30 25.02
N GLU A 22 18.58 15.58 23.91
CA GLU A 22 19.72 15.23 23.05
C GLU A 22 20.36 16.47 22.41
N LYS A 23 19.55 17.46 22.05
CA LYS A 23 20.00 18.69 21.37
C LYS A 23 20.19 19.87 22.33
N ASN A 24 20.07 19.64 23.64
CA ASN A 24 20.15 20.68 24.67
C ASN A 24 19.21 21.88 24.40
N VAL A 25 18.04 21.62 23.82
CA VAL A 25 17.04 22.66 23.56
C VAL A 25 16.32 22.97 24.89
N PRO A 26 16.18 24.25 25.27
CA PRO A 26 15.50 24.64 26.49
C PRO A 26 14.07 24.08 26.58
N LYS A 27 13.64 23.65 27.77
CA LYS A 27 12.31 23.05 27.98
C LYS A 27 11.16 24.01 27.62
N ASN A 28 11.41 25.32 27.75
CA ASN A 28 10.51 26.43 27.47
C ASN A 28 10.91 27.19 26.19
N ALA A 29 11.67 26.55 25.29
CA ALA A 29 12.05 27.14 24.01
C ALA A 29 10.80 27.51 23.20
N SER A 30 10.73 28.77 22.78
CA SER A 30 9.72 29.25 21.83
C SER A 30 10.03 28.75 20.42
N VAL A 31 9.03 28.75 19.54
CA VAL A 31 9.22 28.41 18.11
C VAL A 31 10.36 29.22 17.48
N SER A 32 10.47 30.51 17.84
CA SER A 32 11.57 31.37 17.38
C SER A 32 12.93 30.82 17.77
N SER A 33 13.11 30.48 19.06
CA SER A 33 14.39 29.91 19.54
C SER A 33 14.70 28.54 18.94
N ILE A 34 13.67 27.73 18.67
CA ILE A 34 13.85 26.42 18.01
C ILE A 34 14.35 26.64 16.56
N CYS A 35 13.76 27.58 15.83
CA CYS A 35 14.18 27.90 14.47
C CYS A 35 15.60 28.49 14.44
N GLU A 36 15.95 29.32 15.41
CA GLU A 36 17.30 29.90 15.55
C GLU A 36 18.35 28.81 15.84
N ILE A 37 18.09 27.91 16.77
CA ILE A 37 18.96 26.75 17.05
C ILE A 37 19.12 25.86 15.81
N ALA A 38 18.04 25.71 15.03
CA ALA A 38 18.06 24.96 13.78
C ALA A 38 18.70 25.72 12.60
N GLY A 39 19.07 26.99 12.77
CA GLY A 39 19.66 27.82 11.71
C GLY A 39 18.71 28.14 10.55
N ILE A 40 17.39 28.18 10.81
CA ILE A 40 16.37 28.40 9.79
C ILE A 40 15.47 29.60 10.11
N ALA A 41 14.89 30.18 9.07
CA ALA A 41 13.83 31.16 9.23
C ALA A 41 12.54 30.51 9.75
N ARG A 42 11.77 31.24 10.57
CA ARG A 42 10.48 30.77 11.10
C ARG A 42 9.50 30.32 10.03
N LYS A 43 9.44 31.03 8.89
CA LYS A 43 8.58 30.67 7.75
C LYS A 43 8.91 29.27 7.22
N THR A 44 10.20 28.94 7.15
CA THR A 44 10.67 27.60 6.75
C THR A 44 10.28 26.55 7.78
N GLY A 45 10.43 26.87 9.08
CA GLY A 45 10.02 25.99 10.18
C GLY A 45 8.54 25.63 10.15
N TYR A 46 7.65 26.62 9.99
CA TYR A 46 6.20 26.37 9.88
C TYR A 46 5.84 25.58 8.62
N LYS A 47 6.51 25.87 7.49
CA LYS A 47 6.31 25.07 6.27
C LYS A 47 6.65 23.60 6.48
N TRP A 48 7.74 23.31 7.20
CA TRP A 48 8.11 21.92 7.53
C TRP A 48 7.11 21.24 8.46
N ASP A 49 6.53 21.97 9.41
CA ASP A 49 5.45 21.46 10.27
C ASP A 49 4.21 21.10 9.45
N GLU A 50 3.75 22.00 8.57
CA GLU A 50 2.62 21.71 7.68
C GLU A 50 2.88 20.49 6.78
N ASP A 51 4.07 20.39 6.19
CA ASP A 51 4.45 19.26 5.34
C ASP A 51 4.53 17.95 6.12
N LEU A 52 4.95 18.01 7.39
CA LEU A 52 4.93 16.86 8.29
C LEU A 52 3.50 16.45 8.63
N GLN A 53 2.62 17.40 8.96
CA GLN A 53 1.21 17.13 9.24
C GLN A 53 0.50 16.49 8.04
N ARG A 54 0.73 17.01 6.83
CA ARG A 54 0.23 16.41 5.57
C ARG A 54 0.69 14.96 5.40
N LYS A 55 1.97 14.68 5.63
CA LYS A 55 2.50 13.32 5.57
C LYS A 55 1.87 12.40 6.61
N LEU A 56 1.66 12.87 7.84
CA LEU A 56 0.98 12.07 8.87
C LEU A 56 -0.48 11.76 8.50
N SER A 57 -1.21 12.72 7.93
CA SER A 57 -2.58 12.48 7.47
C SER A 57 -2.65 11.50 6.30
N ASP A 58 -1.72 11.60 5.35
CA ASP A 58 -1.67 10.69 4.20
C ASP A 58 -1.32 9.27 4.66
N VAL A 59 -0.32 9.11 5.54
CA VAL A 59 0.06 7.81 6.11
C VAL A 59 -1.08 7.21 6.96
N SER A 60 -1.98 8.00 7.53
CA SER A 60 -3.15 7.47 8.25
C SER A 60 -4.23 6.90 7.31
N THR A 61 -4.28 7.32 6.05
CA THR A 61 -5.33 6.90 5.10
C THR A 61 -4.88 5.82 4.12
N VAL A 62 -3.57 5.65 3.93
CA VAL A 62 -2.99 4.61 3.07
C VAL A 62 -3.23 3.19 3.61
N PRO A 63 -3.08 2.89 4.92
CA PRO A 63 -3.26 1.54 5.46
C PRO A 63 -4.68 1.02 5.27
N SER A 64 -5.69 1.86 5.54
CA SER A 64 -7.10 1.46 5.39
C SER A 64 -7.47 1.21 3.93
N LYS A 65 -7.00 2.04 3.00
CA LYS A 65 -7.21 1.80 1.56
C LYS A 65 -6.55 0.52 1.10
N ILE A 66 -5.29 0.29 1.47
CA ILE A 66 -4.55 -0.92 1.10
C ILE A 66 -5.24 -2.18 1.67
N GLU A 67 -5.68 -2.15 2.93
CA GLU A 67 -6.40 -3.27 3.54
C GLU A 67 -7.70 -3.59 2.80
N THR A 68 -8.47 -2.55 2.42
CA THR A 68 -9.70 -2.74 1.65
C THR A 68 -9.45 -3.29 0.25
N GLU A 69 -8.42 -2.80 -0.46
CA GLU A 69 -8.04 -3.30 -1.78
C GLU A 69 -7.52 -4.74 -1.71
N HIS A 70 -6.74 -5.06 -0.67
CA HIS A 70 -6.24 -6.40 -0.44
C HIS A 70 -7.38 -7.41 -0.23
N GLU A 71 -8.36 -7.10 0.62
CA GLU A 71 -9.51 -8.00 0.82
C GLU A 71 -10.38 -8.12 -0.44
N LYS A 72 -10.54 -7.04 -1.22
CA LYS A 72 -11.24 -7.10 -2.51
C LYS A 72 -10.50 -7.99 -3.53
N LEU A 73 -9.19 -7.84 -3.68
CA LEU A 73 -8.40 -8.66 -4.60
C LEU A 73 -8.41 -10.14 -4.19
N LYS A 74 -8.42 -10.40 -2.89
CA LYS A 74 -8.47 -11.76 -2.34
C LYS A 74 -9.79 -12.46 -2.63
N THR A 75 -10.93 -11.74 -2.58
CA THR A 75 -12.22 -12.32 -2.96
C THR A 75 -12.31 -12.58 -4.46
N GLU A 76 -11.85 -11.64 -5.28
CA GLU A 76 -11.79 -11.80 -6.74
C GLU A 76 -10.90 -12.96 -7.16
N MET A 77 -9.72 -13.12 -6.55
CA MET A 77 -8.83 -14.26 -6.78
C MET A 77 -9.47 -15.60 -6.42
N LYS A 78 -10.25 -15.68 -5.34
CA LYS A 78 -10.97 -16.91 -4.99
C LYS A 78 -12.03 -17.25 -6.04
N GLN A 79 -12.77 -16.26 -6.51
CA GLN A 79 -13.79 -16.43 -7.54
C GLN A 79 -13.17 -16.90 -8.86
N LEU A 80 -12.11 -16.25 -9.32
CA LEU A 80 -11.42 -16.64 -10.55
C LEU A 80 -10.82 -18.04 -10.47
N LYS A 81 -10.30 -18.45 -9.31
CA LYS A 81 -9.82 -19.82 -9.13
C LYS A 81 -10.95 -20.84 -9.29
N TYR A 82 -12.09 -20.59 -8.65
CA TYR A 82 -13.26 -21.46 -8.76
C TYR A 82 -13.76 -21.56 -10.21
N GLU A 83 -13.86 -20.44 -10.92
CA GLU A 83 -14.26 -20.43 -12.33
C GLU A 83 -13.28 -21.18 -13.23
N ASN A 84 -11.97 -21.01 -12.99
CA ASN A 84 -10.93 -21.67 -13.77
C ASN A 84 -10.89 -23.19 -13.52
N GLU A 85 -11.06 -23.61 -12.26
CA GLU A 85 -11.26 -25.03 -11.92
C GLU A 85 -12.49 -25.61 -12.63
N GLY A 86 -13.60 -24.87 -12.67
CA GLY A 86 -14.80 -25.26 -13.42
C GLY A 86 -14.55 -25.39 -14.93
N LEU A 87 -13.78 -24.47 -15.52
CA LEU A 87 -13.41 -24.54 -16.94
C LEU A 87 -12.51 -25.74 -17.24
N HIS A 88 -11.53 -26.01 -16.37
CA HIS A 88 -10.68 -27.19 -16.48
C HIS A 88 -11.50 -28.48 -16.43
N LEU A 89 -12.41 -28.61 -15.45
CA LEU A 89 -13.30 -29.75 -15.36
C LEU A 89 -14.20 -29.90 -16.60
N ALA A 90 -14.74 -28.79 -17.12
CA ALA A 90 -15.51 -28.82 -18.36
C ALA A 90 -14.65 -29.28 -19.56
N TRP A 91 -13.41 -28.83 -19.66
CA TRP A 91 -12.48 -29.27 -20.71
C TRP A 91 -12.17 -30.76 -20.62
N GLU A 92 -11.99 -31.28 -19.40
CA GLU A 92 -11.79 -32.71 -19.15
C GLU A 92 -13.03 -33.52 -19.55
N ILE A 93 -14.23 -33.12 -19.11
CA ILE A 93 -15.49 -33.81 -19.43
C ILE A 93 -15.74 -33.84 -20.94
N HIS A 94 -15.39 -32.76 -21.63
CA HIS A 94 -15.58 -32.64 -23.08
C HIS A 94 -14.41 -33.20 -23.91
N ASP A 95 -13.44 -33.85 -23.28
CA ASP A 95 -12.24 -34.40 -23.94
C ASP A 95 -11.58 -33.38 -24.88
N VAL A 96 -11.59 -32.10 -24.51
CA VAL A 96 -11.17 -30.99 -25.39
C VAL A 96 -9.73 -31.18 -25.84
N GLU A 97 -8.86 -31.67 -24.96
CA GLU A 97 -7.46 -31.98 -25.29
C GLU A 97 -7.33 -33.04 -26.38
N LYS A 98 -8.16 -34.09 -26.32
CA LYS A 98 -8.19 -35.16 -27.32
C LYS A 98 -8.68 -34.63 -28.66
N ILE A 99 -9.76 -33.84 -28.66
CA ILE A 99 -10.29 -33.19 -29.86
C ILE A 99 -9.26 -32.26 -30.50
N LEU A 100 -8.52 -31.50 -29.68
CA LEU A 100 -7.46 -30.61 -30.16
C LEU A 100 -6.26 -31.39 -30.73
N ALA A 101 -5.87 -32.50 -30.10
CA ALA A 101 -4.81 -33.38 -30.59
C ALA A 101 -5.19 -34.00 -31.94
N GLU A 102 -6.40 -34.57 -32.06
CA GLU A 102 -6.91 -35.17 -33.30
C GLU A 102 -6.99 -34.13 -34.44
N LYS A 103 -7.49 -32.92 -34.18
CA LYS A 103 -7.53 -31.84 -35.19
C LYS A 103 -6.14 -31.38 -35.62
N LYS A 104 -5.16 -31.35 -34.72
CA LYS A 104 -3.77 -30.99 -35.05
C LYS A 104 -3.14 -31.97 -36.03
N ASP A 105 -3.44 -33.26 -35.88
CA ASP A 105 -2.90 -34.31 -36.75
C ASP A 105 -3.59 -34.35 -38.12
N ILE A 106 -4.90 -34.10 -38.16
CA ILE A 106 -5.65 -33.92 -39.43
C ILE A 106 -5.07 -32.75 -40.24
N THR A 107 -4.72 -31.65 -39.57
CA THR A 107 -4.18 -30.45 -40.23
C THR A 107 -2.78 -30.70 -40.81
N LYS A 108 -1.93 -31.50 -40.14
CA LYS A 108 -0.62 -31.90 -40.66
C LYS A 108 -0.73 -32.86 -41.86
N GLY A 109 -1.67 -33.80 -41.84
CA GLY A 109 -1.92 -34.74 -42.94
C GLY A 109 -2.37 -34.04 -44.23
N ASN A 110 -3.27 -33.05 -44.12
CA ASN A 110 -3.74 -32.27 -45.27
C ASN A 110 -2.66 -31.35 -45.87
N ARG A 111 -1.69 -30.89 -45.07
CA ARG A 111 -0.57 -30.07 -45.57
C ARG A 111 0.44 -30.89 -46.38
N ARG A 112 0.70 -32.14 -45.97
CA ARG A 112 1.58 -33.07 -46.71
C ARG A 112 0.99 -33.57 -48.02
N LYS A 113 -0.35 -33.69 -48.13
CA LYS A 113 -1.03 -34.09 -49.38
C LYS A 113 -1.16 -32.96 -50.42
N ARG A 114 -0.84 -31.72 -50.04
CA ARG A 114 -0.92 -30.52 -50.90
C ARG A 114 0.45 -30.05 -51.43
N GLN A 115 1.53 -30.78 -51.11
CA GLN A 115 2.86 -30.65 -51.70
C GLN A 115 3.09 -31.79 -52.68
#